data_AF-A0A1Y1UII4-F1
#
_entry.id   AF-A0A1Y1UII4-F1
#
_cell.length_a   1.000
_cell.length_b   1.000
_cell.length_c   1.000
_cell.angle_alpha   90.00
_cell.angle_beta   90.00
_cell.angle_gamma   90.00
#
_symmetry.space_group_name_H-M   'P 1'
#
loop_
_entity.id
_entity.type
_entity.pdbx_description
1 polymer ?
#
loop_
_entity_poly.entity_id
_entity_poly.type
_entity_poly.pdbx_seq_one_letter_code
_entity_poly.pdbx_strand_id
1 'polypeptide(L)'
;MAFFGMDALQITPISQANCSQRTGRAGRTGPGFCYRLYTETAYLNELFPNNIPEIQRTNLANTVLLLKTLGVKNLLEFDFMDPPPQENILNSMYQLWVLGALDNIGDLTPTGLKMANFPMEPSLAKMLIVATEYKCSAEMLTIVSMLSVPSVFYRPLQRAEESDAAREKFFVPESDHLTLLHVYTQWKSNGYSDHWCMKHFLHPKLMRKAREVRGQLEEIMQTQKMAILSVGTDWDIVRKCITAGYFHQAARVKGIGEYMNVRTGLPCVLHPTSALYGLGYMPDYVVYHELVLTSKQYMMCVTSVDPYWLAELGGVFFSIRERNFDALARAKANRDFSKRTELEADMAKQREEIERSKAEKIRSEAITRTPRIGGVGGGTTAMTPRRAGIGAGVRSSATPRRRGGGI
;
A
#
# COMPACT_ATOMS: atom_id res chain seq x y z
N MET A 1 10.53 -14.65 -10.00
CA MET A 1 11.97 -14.30 -10.01
C MET A 1 12.04 -12.83 -10.41
N ALA A 2 12.25 -11.93 -9.45
CA ALA A 2 12.09 -10.49 -9.63
C ALA A 2 13.36 -9.85 -10.21
N PHE A 3 13.62 -10.03 -11.51
CA PHE A 3 14.87 -9.54 -12.14
C PHE A 3 14.91 -8.01 -12.34
N PHE A 4 13.83 -7.27 -12.05
CA PHE A 4 13.74 -5.81 -12.29
C PHE A 4 12.92 -5.03 -11.24
N GLY A 5 12.83 -5.52 -10.00
CA GLY A 5 11.97 -4.89 -8.98
C GLY A 5 10.47 -5.01 -9.30
N MET A 6 10.12 -6.00 -10.12
CA MET A 6 8.76 -6.28 -10.56
C MET A 6 8.45 -7.76 -10.33
N ASP A 7 7.29 -8.04 -9.77
CA ASP A 7 6.82 -9.41 -9.61
C ASP A 7 6.25 -9.91 -10.94
N ALA A 8 6.60 -11.14 -11.30
CA ALA A 8 6.17 -11.76 -12.54
C ALA A 8 5.71 -13.18 -12.25
N LEU A 9 4.44 -13.46 -12.58
CA LEU A 9 3.86 -14.78 -12.45
C LEU A 9 4.36 -15.67 -13.58
N GLN A 10 5.36 -16.50 -13.28
CA GLN A 10 6.00 -17.38 -14.26
C GLN A 10 5.71 -18.84 -13.94
N ILE A 11 5.46 -19.65 -14.99
CA ILE A 11 5.30 -21.09 -14.84
C ILE A 11 6.68 -21.69 -14.57
N THR A 12 6.85 -22.31 -13.41
CA THR A 12 8.09 -23.01 -13.03
C THR A 12 7.81 -24.51 -12.84
N PRO A 13 8.81 -25.37 -13.09
CA PRO A 13 8.70 -26.79 -12.73
C PRO A 13 8.46 -26.95 -11.22
N ILE A 14 7.79 -28.04 -10.84
CA ILE A 14 7.54 -28.38 -9.43
C ILE A 14 8.77 -29.03 -8.80
N SER A 15 8.91 -28.99 -7.47
CA SER A 15 9.92 -29.80 -6.77
C SER A 15 9.50 -31.28 -6.64
N GLN A 16 10.47 -32.13 -6.33
CA GLN A 16 10.24 -33.52 -5.94
C GLN A 16 9.34 -33.60 -4.70
N ALA A 17 9.52 -32.72 -3.70
CA ALA A 17 8.63 -32.62 -2.54
C ALA A 17 7.17 -32.32 -2.92
N ASN A 18 6.94 -31.37 -3.83
CA ASN A 18 5.59 -31.08 -4.35
C ASN A 18 4.99 -32.27 -5.08
N CYS A 19 5.81 -32.98 -5.86
CA CYS A 19 5.40 -34.19 -6.53
C CYS A 19 4.96 -35.27 -5.53
N SER A 20 5.77 -35.53 -4.51
CA SER A 20 5.45 -36.51 -3.46
C SER A 20 4.16 -36.13 -2.71
N GLN A 21 3.93 -34.84 -2.42
CA GLN A 21 2.65 -34.39 -1.87
C GLN A 21 1.47 -34.68 -2.81
N ARG A 22 1.62 -34.45 -4.13
CA ARG A 22 0.57 -34.76 -5.11
C ARG A 22 0.28 -36.25 -5.19
N THR A 23 1.30 -37.09 -5.20
CA THR A 23 1.14 -38.55 -5.13
C THR A 23 0.44 -38.97 -3.84
N GLY A 24 0.81 -38.39 -2.69
CA GLY A 24 0.17 -38.67 -1.40
C GLY A 24 -1.32 -38.29 -1.34
N ARG A 25 -1.80 -37.35 -2.17
CA ARG A 25 -3.24 -37.03 -2.25
C ARG A 25 -4.08 -38.18 -2.81
N ALA A 26 -3.50 -38.99 -3.70
CA ALA A 26 -4.21 -40.13 -4.30
C ALA A 26 -4.42 -41.29 -3.32
N GLY A 27 -3.58 -41.39 -2.28
CA GLY A 27 -3.62 -42.48 -1.29
C GLY A 27 -4.37 -42.17 0.01
N ARG A 28 -5.17 -41.09 0.07
CA ARG A 28 -5.77 -40.63 1.34
C ARG A 28 -6.89 -41.52 1.88
N THR A 29 -7.64 -42.16 1.01
CA THR A 29 -8.81 -42.99 1.39
C THR A 29 -8.58 -44.48 1.15
N GLY A 30 -7.66 -44.83 0.24
CA GLY A 30 -7.32 -46.20 -0.12
C GLY A 30 -6.23 -46.21 -1.19
N PRO A 31 -5.88 -47.40 -1.73
CA PRO A 31 -4.92 -47.51 -2.81
C PRO A 31 -5.37 -46.70 -4.03
N GLY A 32 -4.51 -45.80 -4.51
CA GLY A 32 -4.79 -44.93 -5.65
C GLY A 32 -3.58 -44.81 -6.58
N PHE A 33 -3.83 -44.40 -7.81
CA PHE A 33 -2.80 -44.23 -8.85
C PHE A 33 -2.50 -42.75 -9.07
N CYS A 34 -1.22 -42.44 -9.32
CA CYS A 34 -0.76 -41.09 -9.67
C CYS A 34 -0.01 -41.15 -11.00
N TYR A 35 -0.59 -40.55 -12.04
CA TYR A 35 0.04 -40.46 -13.35
C TYR A 35 0.87 -39.18 -13.44
N ARG A 36 2.18 -39.34 -13.62
CA ARG A 36 3.14 -38.24 -13.80
C ARG A 36 3.42 -38.05 -15.28
N LEU A 37 3.20 -36.84 -15.81
CA LEU A 37 3.39 -36.51 -17.23
C LEU A 37 4.83 -36.05 -17.51
N TYR A 38 5.81 -36.79 -16.98
CA TYR A 38 7.24 -36.58 -17.21
C TYR A 38 7.99 -37.89 -16.97
N THR A 39 9.20 -38.00 -17.49
CA THR A 39 10.03 -39.20 -17.36
C THR A 39 10.61 -39.33 -15.95
N GLU A 40 10.95 -40.56 -15.55
CA GLU A 40 11.64 -40.80 -14.27
C GLU A 40 13.01 -40.12 -14.21
N THR A 41 13.72 -40.06 -15.34
CA THR A 41 14.99 -39.34 -15.45
C THR A 41 14.84 -37.84 -15.15
N ALA A 42 13.80 -37.19 -15.67
CA ALA A 42 13.50 -35.80 -15.38
C ALA A 42 13.17 -35.58 -13.90
N TYR A 43 12.44 -36.52 -13.28
CA TYR A 43 12.14 -36.46 -11.85
C TYR A 43 13.40 -36.44 -10.97
N LEU A 44 14.37 -37.30 -11.28
CA LEU A 44 15.59 -37.45 -10.48
C LEU A 44 16.63 -36.36 -10.76
N ASN A 45 16.79 -35.95 -12.03
CA ASN A 45 17.90 -35.10 -12.45
C ASN A 45 17.53 -33.63 -12.71
N GLU A 46 16.27 -33.33 -13.08
CA GLU A 46 15.86 -31.98 -13.47
C GLU A 46 15.07 -31.24 -12.38
N LEU A 47 14.31 -31.96 -11.53
CA LEU A 47 13.51 -31.35 -10.48
C LEU A 47 14.34 -31.10 -9.21
N PHE A 48 14.19 -29.91 -8.63
CA PHE A 48 14.76 -29.61 -7.32
C PHE A 48 14.16 -30.51 -6.22
N PRO A 49 14.96 -30.93 -5.22
CA PRO A 49 14.46 -31.77 -4.13
C PRO A 49 13.36 -31.06 -3.32
N ASN A 50 13.61 -29.81 -2.95
CA ASN A 50 12.69 -28.95 -2.20
C ASN A 50 12.30 -27.72 -3.02
N ASN A 51 11.18 -27.09 -2.64
CA ASN A 51 10.83 -25.78 -3.22
C ASN A 51 11.77 -24.71 -2.67
N ILE A 52 12.19 -23.80 -3.54
CA ILE A 52 12.86 -22.57 -3.13
C ILE A 52 11.92 -21.80 -2.17
N PRO A 53 12.41 -21.27 -1.04
CA PRO A 53 11.62 -20.47 -0.12
C PRO A 53 10.89 -19.29 -0.79
N GLU A 54 9.77 -18.85 -0.22
CA GLU A 54 9.00 -17.71 -0.75
C GLU A 54 9.78 -16.40 -0.63
N ILE A 55 10.45 -16.18 0.50
CA ILE A 55 11.24 -14.98 0.79
C ILE A 55 12.35 -14.72 -0.25
N GLN A 56 12.85 -15.76 -0.90
CA GLN A 56 13.86 -15.65 -1.96
C GLN A 56 13.28 -15.36 -3.34
N ARG A 57 11.96 -15.49 -3.52
CA ARG A 57 11.29 -15.46 -4.83
C ARG A 57 10.36 -14.27 -5.04
N THR A 58 9.85 -13.66 -3.97
CA THR A 58 8.84 -12.59 -4.02
C THR A 58 9.45 -11.22 -3.71
N ASN A 59 8.71 -10.16 -4.02
CA ASN A 59 9.06 -8.81 -3.60
C ASN A 59 8.89 -8.66 -2.09
N LEU A 60 9.94 -8.18 -1.41
CA LEU A 60 9.99 -8.06 0.04
C LEU A 60 9.48 -6.70 0.55
N ALA A 61 8.93 -5.81 -0.29
CA ALA A 61 8.53 -4.47 0.11
C ALA A 61 7.59 -4.47 1.33
N ASN A 62 6.57 -5.34 1.36
CA ASN A 62 5.66 -5.44 2.51
C ASN A 62 6.36 -6.03 3.75
N THR A 63 7.18 -7.07 3.57
CA THR A 63 7.92 -7.72 4.66
C THR A 63 8.93 -6.77 5.29
N VAL A 64 9.67 -6.01 4.47
CA VAL A 64 10.65 -4.99 4.92
C VAL A 64 9.94 -3.89 5.69
N LEU A 65 8.78 -3.43 5.22
CA LEU A 65 7.98 -2.43 5.93
C LEU A 65 7.58 -2.93 7.33
N LEU A 66 7.11 -4.18 7.42
CA LEU A 66 6.75 -4.81 8.69
C LEU A 66 7.95 -5.03 9.62
N LEU A 67 9.10 -5.47 9.10
CA LEU A 67 10.32 -5.62 9.91
C LEU A 67 10.80 -4.27 10.47
N LYS A 68 10.66 -3.20 9.68
CA LYS A 68 10.99 -1.84 10.12
C LYS A 68 10.04 -1.34 11.19
N THR A 69 8.74 -1.65 11.13
CA THR A 69 7.78 -1.27 12.19
C THR A 69 8.02 -2.04 13.48
N LEU A 70 8.55 -3.26 13.40
CA LEU A 70 9.01 -4.05 14.56
C LEU A 70 10.30 -3.51 15.20
N GLY A 71 10.97 -2.54 14.57
CA GLY A 71 12.17 -1.90 15.12
C GLY A 71 13.50 -2.53 14.68
N VAL A 72 13.49 -3.38 13.64
CA VAL A 72 14.72 -3.94 13.08
C VAL A 72 15.45 -2.87 12.27
N LYS A 73 16.62 -2.42 12.76
CA LYS A 73 17.44 -1.41 12.09
C LYS A 73 18.19 -1.97 10.88
N ASN A 74 18.98 -3.02 11.10
CA ASN A 74 19.80 -3.66 10.08
C ASN A 74 19.11 -4.91 9.55
N LEU A 75 18.58 -4.82 8.32
CA LEU A 75 17.92 -5.95 7.66
C LEU A 75 18.94 -6.99 7.14
N LEU A 76 20.18 -6.58 6.88
CA LEU A 76 21.23 -7.48 6.39
C LEU A 76 21.80 -8.39 7.48
N GLU A 77 21.74 -7.95 8.73
CA GLU A 77 22.20 -8.72 9.92
C GLU A 77 21.05 -9.47 10.59
N PHE A 78 19.83 -9.36 10.04
CA PHE A 78 18.68 -10.04 10.59
C PHE A 78 18.79 -11.55 10.33
N ASP A 79 18.55 -12.34 11.37
CA ASP A 79 18.71 -13.80 11.34
C ASP A 79 17.53 -14.48 10.62
N PHE A 80 17.55 -14.44 9.29
CA PHE A 80 16.62 -15.19 8.45
C PHE A 80 17.00 -16.66 8.41
N MET A 81 16.01 -17.56 8.57
CA MET A 81 16.22 -19.01 8.39
C MET A 81 16.79 -19.35 7.00
N ASP A 82 16.20 -18.74 5.97
CA ASP A 82 16.70 -18.75 4.60
C ASP A 82 16.85 -17.30 4.13
N PRO A 83 18.07 -16.73 4.13
CA PRO A 83 18.25 -15.32 3.80
C PRO A 83 17.88 -15.05 2.35
N PRO A 84 17.13 -13.97 2.07
CA PRO A 84 16.89 -13.54 0.69
C PRO A 84 18.17 -12.93 0.09
N PRO A 85 18.28 -12.90 -1.25
CA PRO A 85 19.36 -12.20 -1.93
C PRO A 85 19.41 -10.73 -1.48
N GLN A 86 20.62 -10.21 -1.23
CA GLN A 86 20.81 -8.82 -0.78
C GLN A 86 20.21 -7.81 -1.76
N GLU A 87 20.30 -8.09 -3.07
CA GLU A 87 19.69 -7.27 -4.11
C GLU A 87 18.18 -7.13 -3.95
N ASN A 88 17.47 -8.19 -3.55
CA ASN A 88 16.02 -8.13 -3.32
C ASN A 88 15.69 -7.22 -2.13
N ILE A 89 16.46 -7.32 -1.03
CA ILE A 89 16.29 -6.44 0.14
C ILE A 89 16.52 -4.98 -0.28
N LEU A 90 17.62 -4.70 -0.98
CA LEU A 90 17.96 -3.35 -1.44
C LEU A 90 16.91 -2.79 -2.39
N ASN A 91 16.40 -3.59 -3.34
CA ASN A 91 15.34 -3.18 -4.25
C ASN A 91 14.03 -2.87 -3.51
N SER A 92 13.66 -3.68 -2.53
CA SER A 92 12.47 -3.43 -1.70
C SER A 92 12.63 -2.19 -0.81
N MET A 93 13.81 -1.97 -0.22
CA MET A 93 14.11 -0.74 0.52
C MET A 93 14.06 0.49 -0.39
N TYR A 94 14.62 0.40 -1.59
CA TYR A 94 14.56 1.46 -2.59
C TYR A 94 13.12 1.74 -3.01
N GLN A 95 12.29 0.72 -3.24
CA GLN A 95 10.87 0.91 -3.55
C GLN A 95 10.11 1.61 -2.41
N LEU A 96 10.38 1.24 -1.16
CA LEU A 96 9.76 1.90 -0.01
C LEU A 96 10.24 3.35 0.16
N TRP A 97 11.52 3.62 -0.09
CA TRP A 97 12.06 4.98 -0.11
C TRP A 97 11.44 5.82 -1.23
N VAL A 98 11.31 5.26 -2.43
CA VAL A 98 10.60 5.87 -3.57
C VAL A 98 9.19 6.27 -3.15
N LEU A 99 8.42 5.37 -2.51
CA LEU A 99 7.06 5.64 -2.05
C LEU A 99 6.97 6.63 -0.87
N GLY A 100 8.11 7.04 -0.31
CA GLY A 100 8.21 7.90 0.86
C GLY A 100 7.84 7.23 2.18
N ALA A 101 7.91 5.88 2.22
CA ALA A 101 7.71 5.10 3.44
C ALA A 101 8.96 5.07 4.32
N LEU A 102 10.15 5.17 3.70
CA LEU A 102 11.45 5.25 4.37
C LEU A 102 12.11 6.61 4.10
N ASP A 103 12.87 7.12 5.07
CA ASP A 103 13.72 8.30 4.93
C ASP A 103 15.09 7.94 4.29
N ASN A 104 15.90 8.94 3.95
CA ASN A 104 17.24 8.79 3.37
C ASN A 104 18.20 7.99 4.27
N ILE A 105 17.93 7.94 5.58
CA ILE A 105 18.70 7.17 6.58
C ILE A 105 18.21 5.71 6.67
N GLY A 106 17.01 5.41 6.13
CA GLY A 106 16.40 4.09 6.20
C GLY A 106 15.49 3.86 7.41
N ASP A 107 15.10 4.94 8.10
CA ASP A 107 14.09 4.94 9.17
C ASP A 107 12.67 5.14 8.62
N LEU A 108 11.67 4.70 9.37
CA LEU A 108 10.27 4.74 8.97
C LEU A 108 9.69 6.15 9.08
N THR A 109 9.08 6.66 8.01
CA THR A 109 8.39 7.95 8.02
C THR A 109 6.99 7.84 8.65
N PRO A 110 6.34 8.96 9.05
CA PRO A 110 4.95 8.93 9.50
C PRO A 110 3.99 8.34 8.46
N THR A 111 4.29 8.54 7.17
CA THR A 111 3.56 7.93 6.06
C THR A 111 3.80 6.42 6.02
N GLY A 112 5.05 5.97 6.16
CA GLY A 112 5.39 4.54 6.24
C GLY A 112 4.70 3.83 7.40
N LEU A 113 4.58 4.49 8.57
CA LEU A 113 3.87 3.93 9.71
C LEU A 113 2.37 3.75 9.43
N LYS A 114 1.74 4.70 8.74
CA LYS A 114 0.34 4.56 8.28
C LYS A 114 0.20 3.42 7.27
N MET A 115 1.14 3.29 6.34
CA MET A 115 1.15 2.23 5.32
C MET A 115 1.22 0.84 5.93
N ALA A 116 2.05 0.66 6.97
CA ALA A 116 2.26 -0.64 7.62
C ALA A 116 1.02 -1.24 8.30
N ASN A 117 0.05 -0.41 8.64
CA ASN A 117 -1.21 -0.85 9.23
C ASN A 117 -2.18 -1.44 8.19
N PHE A 118 -1.92 -1.24 6.89
CA PHE A 118 -2.75 -1.81 5.82
C PHE A 118 -2.22 -3.20 5.43
N PRO A 119 -3.07 -4.24 5.36
CA PRO A 119 -2.66 -5.59 4.99
C PRO A 119 -2.56 -5.74 3.45
N MET A 120 -1.78 -4.86 2.80
CA MET A 120 -1.68 -4.82 1.33
C MET A 120 -0.35 -4.28 0.84
N GLU A 121 -0.15 -4.28 -0.48
CA GLU A 121 1.08 -3.75 -1.07
C GLU A 121 1.27 -2.26 -0.71
N PRO A 122 2.49 -1.82 -0.34
CA PRO A 122 2.76 -0.43 -0.01
C PRO A 122 2.31 0.57 -1.09
N SER A 123 2.38 0.21 -2.37
CA SER A 123 1.91 1.03 -3.50
C SER A 123 0.41 1.35 -3.40
N LEU A 124 -0.42 0.36 -3.07
CA LEU A 124 -1.87 0.53 -2.87
C LEU A 124 -2.17 1.29 -1.58
N ALA A 125 -1.44 1.00 -0.50
CA ALA A 125 -1.57 1.73 0.76
C ALA A 125 -1.24 3.24 0.58
N LYS A 126 -0.23 3.56 -0.25
CA LYS A 126 0.11 4.95 -0.60
C LYS A 126 -1.07 5.67 -1.22
N MET A 127 -1.76 5.03 -2.17
CA MET A 127 -2.92 5.61 -2.85
C MET A 127 -4.04 5.94 -1.87
N LEU A 128 -4.34 5.04 -0.93
CA LEU A 128 -5.37 5.31 0.09
C LEU A 128 -5.01 6.50 0.98
N ILE A 129 -3.74 6.60 1.40
CA ILE A 129 -3.28 7.71 2.25
C ILE A 129 -3.35 9.03 1.47
N VAL A 130 -2.81 9.07 0.25
CA VAL A 130 -2.80 10.28 -0.59
C VAL A 130 -4.22 10.68 -1.02
N ALA A 131 -5.13 9.72 -1.18
CA ALA A 131 -6.54 10.00 -1.49
C ALA A 131 -7.23 10.83 -0.41
N THR A 132 -6.78 10.74 0.85
CA THR A 132 -7.32 11.56 1.93
C THR A 132 -6.90 13.02 1.82
N GLU A 133 -5.70 13.29 1.29
CA GLU A 133 -5.19 14.63 1.03
C GLU A 133 -5.93 15.28 -0.14
N TYR A 134 -6.19 14.51 -1.20
CA TYR A 134 -6.95 14.94 -2.38
C TYR A 134 -8.48 14.83 -2.23
N LYS A 135 -8.98 14.39 -1.07
CA LYS A 135 -10.42 14.25 -0.76
C LYS A 135 -11.19 13.30 -1.70
N CYS A 136 -10.51 12.30 -2.28
CA CYS A 136 -11.09 11.26 -3.17
C CYS A 136 -10.99 9.84 -2.58
N SER A 137 -11.04 9.75 -1.25
CA SER A 137 -10.84 8.49 -0.52
C SER A 137 -11.96 7.47 -0.75
N ALA A 138 -13.20 7.90 -1.02
CA ALA A 138 -14.32 6.97 -1.26
C ALA A 138 -14.17 6.20 -2.60
N GLU A 139 -13.77 6.90 -3.66
CA GLU A 139 -13.49 6.33 -4.97
C GLU A 139 -12.27 5.42 -4.90
N MET A 140 -11.19 5.91 -4.26
CA MET A 140 -9.94 5.17 -4.16
C MET A 140 -10.08 3.88 -3.38
N LEU A 141 -10.81 3.91 -2.26
CA LEU A 141 -11.13 2.72 -1.47
C LEU A 141 -11.83 1.65 -2.32
N THR A 142 -12.73 2.08 -3.22
CA THR A 142 -13.42 1.16 -4.12
C THR A 142 -12.49 0.59 -5.18
N ILE A 143 -11.65 1.43 -5.82
CA ILE A 143 -10.67 0.99 -6.82
C ILE A 143 -9.68 0.00 -6.22
N VAL A 144 -9.07 0.34 -5.08
CA VAL A 144 -8.10 -0.49 -4.38
C VAL A 144 -8.70 -1.83 -3.95
N SER A 145 -9.96 -1.85 -3.52
CA SER A 145 -10.67 -3.08 -3.18
C SER A 145 -10.90 -3.98 -4.39
N MET A 146 -11.18 -3.40 -5.56
CA MET A 146 -11.35 -4.13 -6.81
C MET A 146 -10.02 -4.67 -7.35
N LEU A 147 -8.91 -3.94 -7.18
CA LEU A 147 -7.56 -4.41 -7.54
C LEU A 147 -7.05 -5.53 -6.64
N SER A 148 -7.46 -5.54 -5.37
CA SER A 148 -7.04 -6.58 -4.39
C SER A 148 -7.69 -7.95 -4.66
N VAL A 149 -8.66 -8.03 -5.58
CA VAL A 149 -9.35 -9.24 -5.96
C VAL A 149 -8.94 -9.62 -7.39
N PRO A 150 -8.85 -10.92 -7.73
CA PRO A 150 -8.58 -11.33 -9.11
C PRO A 150 -9.58 -10.70 -10.10
N SER A 151 -9.19 -10.62 -11.37
CA SER A 151 -10.02 -10.04 -12.43
C SER A 151 -11.48 -10.48 -12.35
N VAL A 152 -12.36 -9.49 -12.17
CA VAL A 152 -13.80 -9.69 -11.99
C VAL A 152 -14.50 -10.12 -13.29
N PHE A 153 -13.93 -9.74 -14.44
CA PHE A 153 -14.49 -10.05 -15.75
C PHE A 153 -14.34 -11.53 -16.10
N TYR A 154 -15.44 -12.13 -16.56
CA TYR A 154 -15.51 -13.50 -17.02
C TYR A 154 -15.66 -13.55 -18.54
N ARG A 155 -14.74 -14.23 -19.24
CA ARG A 155 -14.76 -14.35 -20.71
C ARG A 155 -14.85 -15.82 -21.15
N PRO A 156 -16.07 -16.39 -21.27
CA PRO A 156 -16.26 -17.74 -21.77
C PRO A 156 -15.92 -17.84 -23.27
N LEU A 157 -15.16 -18.86 -23.66
CA LEU A 157 -14.71 -19.08 -25.05
C LEU A 157 -15.87 -19.13 -26.07
N GLN A 158 -17.01 -19.73 -25.69
CA GLN A 158 -18.17 -19.88 -26.57
C GLN A 158 -19.00 -18.58 -26.73
N ARG A 159 -18.87 -17.63 -25.80
CA ARG A 159 -19.65 -16.39 -25.75
C ARG A 159 -18.74 -15.17 -25.60
N ALA A 160 -17.59 -15.22 -26.27
CA ALA A 160 -16.57 -14.18 -26.16
C ALA A 160 -17.10 -12.83 -26.66
N GLU A 161 -17.79 -12.79 -27.80
CA GLU A 161 -18.35 -11.56 -28.38
C GLU A 161 -19.41 -10.92 -27.47
N GLU A 162 -20.32 -11.70 -26.90
CA GLU A 162 -21.33 -11.21 -25.96
C GLU A 162 -20.70 -10.62 -24.69
N SER A 163 -19.64 -11.28 -24.17
CA SER A 163 -18.87 -10.82 -23.01
C SER A 163 -18.13 -9.52 -23.30
N ASP A 164 -17.48 -9.44 -24.46
CA ASP A 164 -16.73 -8.26 -24.87
C ASP A 164 -17.69 -7.06 -25.10
N ALA A 165 -18.85 -7.27 -25.73
CA ALA A 165 -19.87 -6.24 -25.91
C ALA A 165 -20.53 -5.78 -24.58
N ALA A 166 -20.71 -6.69 -23.61
CA ALA A 166 -21.18 -6.33 -22.27
C ALA A 166 -20.14 -5.49 -21.52
N ARG A 167 -18.86 -5.77 -21.77
CA ARG A 167 -17.73 -5.12 -21.13
C ARG A 167 -17.45 -3.73 -21.68
N GLU A 168 -17.58 -3.52 -22.99
CA GLU A 168 -17.46 -2.22 -23.65
C GLU A 168 -18.38 -1.16 -23.03
N LYS A 169 -19.58 -1.57 -22.57
CA LYS A 169 -20.54 -0.67 -21.89
C LYS A 169 -20.01 -0.07 -20.59
N PHE A 170 -19.04 -0.71 -19.95
CA PHE A 170 -18.45 -0.23 -18.71
C PHE A 170 -17.15 0.53 -18.91
N PHE A 171 -16.59 0.52 -20.13
CA PHE A 171 -15.29 1.12 -20.39
C PHE A 171 -15.33 2.63 -20.22
N VAL A 172 -14.41 3.10 -19.39
CA VAL A 172 -14.05 4.51 -19.28
C VAL A 172 -12.81 4.71 -20.14
N PRO A 173 -12.90 5.47 -21.25
CA PRO A 173 -11.81 5.61 -22.23
C PRO A 173 -10.46 6.04 -21.65
N GLU A 174 -10.50 6.74 -20.53
CA GLU A 174 -9.33 7.33 -19.90
C GLU A 174 -8.59 6.39 -18.94
N SER A 175 -9.27 5.36 -18.40
CA SER A 175 -8.74 4.56 -17.29
C SER A 175 -9.46 3.24 -17.05
N ASP A 176 -8.67 2.16 -16.95
CA ASP A 176 -9.14 0.86 -16.47
C ASP A 176 -9.49 0.89 -14.98
N HIS A 177 -8.80 1.72 -14.19
CA HIS A 177 -9.09 1.88 -12.76
C HIS A 177 -10.48 2.51 -12.56
N LEU A 178 -10.81 3.52 -13.37
CA LEU A 178 -12.15 4.11 -13.36
C LEU A 178 -13.20 3.15 -13.93
N THR A 179 -12.84 2.29 -14.89
CA THR A 179 -13.71 1.21 -15.35
C THR A 179 -14.09 0.27 -14.19
N LEU A 180 -13.14 -0.12 -13.34
CA LEU A 180 -13.42 -0.94 -12.15
C LEU A 180 -14.35 -0.22 -11.16
N LEU A 181 -14.14 1.09 -10.94
CA LEU A 181 -15.02 1.92 -10.12
C LEU A 181 -16.45 1.98 -10.70
N HIS A 182 -16.56 2.14 -12.02
CA HIS A 182 -17.85 2.20 -12.70
C HIS A 182 -18.61 0.88 -12.57
N VAL A 183 -17.94 -0.25 -12.78
CA VAL A 183 -18.53 -1.59 -12.58
C VAL A 183 -19.04 -1.78 -11.15
N TYR A 184 -18.24 -1.41 -10.14
CA TYR A 184 -18.65 -1.52 -8.74
C TYR A 184 -19.85 -0.63 -8.41
N THR A 185 -19.85 0.60 -8.93
CA THR A 185 -20.93 1.57 -8.71
C THR A 185 -22.24 1.08 -9.34
N GLN A 186 -22.19 0.56 -10.56
CA GLN A 186 -23.35 -0.04 -11.23
C GLN A 186 -23.88 -1.26 -10.49
N TRP A 187 -23.00 -2.12 -9.97
CA TRP A 187 -23.41 -3.26 -9.17
C TRP A 187 -24.09 -2.85 -7.86
N LYS A 188 -23.56 -1.81 -7.19
CA LYS A 188 -24.13 -1.21 -5.98
C LYS A 188 -25.51 -0.61 -6.24
N SER A 189 -25.69 0.12 -7.33
CA SER A 189 -26.98 0.72 -7.72
C SER A 189 -28.05 -0.35 -8.02
N ASN A 190 -27.64 -1.51 -8.51
CA ASN A 190 -28.53 -2.66 -8.77
C ASN A 190 -28.71 -3.57 -7.53
N GLY A 191 -28.49 -3.04 -6.33
CA GLY A 191 -28.78 -3.74 -5.07
C GLY A 191 -27.88 -4.94 -4.79
N TYR A 192 -26.66 -4.97 -5.34
CA TYR A 192 -25.73 -6.09 -5.21
C TYR A 192 -26.26 -7.42 -5.77
N SER A 193 -27.07 -7.38 -6.82
CA SER A 193 -27.70 -8.57 -7.41
C SER A 193 -26.69 -9.50 -8.10
N ASP A 194 -26.70 -10.78 -7.71
CA ASP A 194 -25.92 -11.84 -8.37
C ASP A 194 -26.39 -12.07 -9.82
N HIS A 195 -27.70 -11.91 -10.08
CA HIS A 195 -28.26 -12.06 -11.43
C HIS A 195 -27.75 -10.98 -12.38
N TRP A 196 -27.62 -9.74 -11.88
CA TRP A 196 -27.03 -8.64 -12.65
C TRP A 196 -25.58 -8.93 -13.03
N CYS A 197 -24.77 -9.41 -12.09
CA CYS A 197 -23.39 -9.82 -12.36
C CYS A 197 -23.32 -10.89 -13.46
N MET A 198 -24.17 -11.92 -13.39
CA MET A 198 -24.20 -12.99 -14.39
C MET A 198 -24.60 -12.48 -15.79
N LYS A 199 -25.58 -11.57 -15.86
CA LYS A 199 -26.00 -10.94 -17.12
C LYS A 199 -24.88 -10.12 -17.78
N HIS A 200 -24.01 -9.51 -16.97
CA HIS A 200 -22.90 -8.67 -17.42
C HIS A 200 -21.56 -9.41 -17.45
N PHE A 201 -21.54 -10.74 -17.36
CA PHE A 201 -20.33 -11.56 -17.36
C PHE A 201 -19.31 -11.14 -16.28
N LEU A 202 -19.80 -10.84 -15.07
CA LEU A 202 -19.00 -10.55 -13.89
C LEU A 202 -19.10 -11.71 -12.90
N HIS A 203 -18.00 -12.03 -12.20
CA HIS A 203 -17.98 -13.06 -11.17
C HIS A 203 -18.62 -12.56 -9.86
N PRO A 204 -19.80 -13.06 -9.43
CA PRO A 204 -20.49 -12.55 -8.23
C PRO A 204 -19.71 -12.86 -6.93
N LYS A 205 -19.01 -14.00 -6.88
CA LYS A 205 -18.16 -14.38 -5.75
C LYS A 205 -17.03 -13.37 -5.53
N LEU A 206 -16.41 -12.90 -6.62
CA LEU A 206 -15.33 -11.92 -6.56
C LEU A 206 -15.85 -10.54 -6.19
N MET A 207 -17.02 -10.14 -6.70
CA MET A 207 -17.67 -8.87 -6.32
C MET A 207 -18.02 -8.81 -4.82
N ARG A 208 -18.54 -9.90 -4.25
CA ARG A 208 -18.79 -9.99 -2.80
C ARG A 208 -17.51 -9.88 -1.99
N LYS A 209 -16.46 -10.59 -2.40
CA LYS A 209 -15.13 -10.48 -1.78
C LYS A 209 -14.58 -9.05 -1.85
N ALA A 210 -14.73 -8.35 -2.98
CA ALA A 210 -14.31 -6.96 -3.13
C ALA A 210 -15.07 -6.03 -2.16
N ARG A 211 -16.37 -6.29 -1.93
CA ARG A 211 -17.16 -5.55 -0.92
C ARG A 211 -16.69 -5.82 0.50
N GLU A 212 -16.33 -7.07 0.84
CA GLU A 212 -15.78 -7.42 2.16
C GLU A 212 -14.44 -6.71 2.40
N VAL A 213 -13.53 -6.76 1.43
CA VAL A 213 -12.23 -6.05 1.48
C VAL A 213 -12.45 -4.55 1.64
N ARG A 214 -13.40 -3.97 0.88
CA ARG A 214 -13.77 -2.55 1.01
C ARG A 214 -14.19 -2.19 2.43
N GLY A 215 -15.02 -3.02 3.07
CA GLY A 215 -15.47 -2.80 4.45
C GLY A 215 -14.32 -2.86 5.46
N GLN A 216 -13.41 -3.82 5.30
CA GLN A 216 -12.22 -3.95 6.15
C GLN A 216 -11.28 -2.74 6.01
N LEU A 217 -11.03 -2.30 4.78
CA LEU A 217 -10.20 -1.11 4.52
C LEU A 217 -10.86 0.15 5.10
N GLU A 218 -12.18 0.28 5.00
CA GLU A 218 -12.94 1.41 5.54
C GLU A 218 -12.82 1.47 7.08
N GLU A 219 -12.90 0.34 7.76
CA GLU A 219 -12.69 0.24 9.21
C GLU A 219 -11.26 0.63 9.63
N ILE A 220 -10.24 0.19 8.88
CA ILE A 220 -8.84 0.56 9.13
C ILE A 220 -8.65 2.06 8.93
N MET A 221 -9.23 2.65 7.87
CA MET A 221 -9.15 4.08 7.60
C MET A 221 -9.80 4.90 8.73
N GLN A 222 -10.95 4.46 9.23
CA GLN A 222 -11.63 5.11 10.37
C GLN A 222 -10.79 5.02 11.65
N THR A 223 -10.19 3.86 11.92
CA THR A 223 -9.29 3.66 13.07
C THR A 223 -8.09 4.60 13.04
N GLN A 224 -7.56 4.87 11.84
CA GLN A 224 -6.46 5.83 11.62
C GLN A 224 -6.90 7.30 11.54
N LYS A 225 -8.18 7.60 11.79
CA LYS A 225 -8.77 8.96 11.72
C LYS A 225 -8.65 9.61 10.34
N MET A 226 -8.74 8.83 9.28
CA MET A 226 -8.73 9.33 7.91
C MET A 226 -10.14 9.65 7.43
N ALA A 227 -10.33 10.84 6.87
CA ALA A 227 -11.64 11.27 6.36
C ALA A 227 -11.98 10.55 5.05
N ILE A 228 -13.19 9.97 5.00
CA ILE A 228 -13.75 9.35 3.80
C ILE A 228 -14.60 10.40 3.10
N LEU A 229 -14.05 10.98 2.03
CA LEU A 229 -14.68 12.01 1.22
C LEU A 229 -14.75 11.50 -0.22
N SER A 230 -15.84 11.87 -0.90
CA SER A 230 -16.07 11.58 -2.30
C SER A 230 -15.80 12.85 -3.10
N VAL A 231 -14.97 12.71 -4.14
CA VAL A 231 -14.81 13.72 -5.17
C VAL A 231 -15.91 13.47 -6.19
N GLY A 232 -16.83 14.42 -6.32
CA GLY A 232 -18.06 14.25 -7.11
C GLY A 232 -17.82 13.76 -8.54
N THR A 233 -17.46 14.67 -9.45
CA THR A 233 -17.31 14.38 -10.89
C THR A 233 -15.89 14.60 -11.43
N ASP A 234 -14.95 15.04 -10.59
CA ASP A 234 -13.59 15.39 -11.02
C ASP A 234 -12.67 14.17 -11.06
N TRP A 235 -12.80 13.38 -12.12
CA TRP A 235 -12.02 12.16 -12.33
C TRP A 235 -10.50 12.39 -12.41
N ASP A 236 -10.07 13.60 -12.77
CA ASP A 236 -8.66 14.02 -12.83
C ASP A 236 -7.97 13.91 -11.48
N ILE A 237 -8.69 14.24 -10.40
CA ILE A 237 -8.15 14.14 -9.05
C ILE A 237 -7.91 12.67 -8.69
N VAL A 238 -8.83 11.78 -9.09
CA VAL A 238 -8.69 10.33 -8.90
C VAL A 238 -7.50 9.80 -9.72
N ARG A 239 -7.36 10.23 -10.98
CA ARG A 239 -6.22 9.88 -11.84
C ARG A 239 -4.89 10.34 -11.25
N LYS A 240 -4.84 11.59 -10.78
CA LYS A 240 -3.67 12.16 -10.08
C LYS A 240 -3.36 11.40 -8.79
N CYS A 241 -4.37 10.96 -8.05
CA CYS A 241 -4.14 10.12 -6.88
C CYS A 241 -3.58 8.73 -7.24
N ILE A 242 -4.06 8.10 -8.31
CA ILE A 242 -3.49 6.83 -8.82
C ILE A 242 -2.01 7.03 -9.21
N THR A 243 -1.67 8.15 -9.86
CA THR A 243 -0.27 8.45 -10.19
C THR A 243 0.62 8.53 -8.94
N ALA A 244 0.11 9.00 -7.80
CA ALA A 244 0.92 9.13 -6.59
C ALA A 244 1.35 7.77 -5.98
N GLY A 245 0.60 6.69 -6.22
CA GLY A 245 1.00 5.34 -5.82
C GLY A 245 1.88 4.65 -6.86
N TYR A 246 1.54 4.83 -8.14
CA TYR A 246 2.12 4.06 -9.25
C TYR A 246 3.06 4.87 -10.16
N PHE A 247 3.54 6.04 -9.75
CA PHE A 247 4.49 6.84 -10.54
C PHE A 247 5.78 6.08 -10.89
N HIS A 248 6.18 5.10 -10.07
CA HIS A 248 7.33 4.23 -10.36
C HIS A 248 7.06 3.23 -11.50
N GLN A 249 5.79 2.99 -11.83
CA GLN A 249 5.27 2.12 -12.90
C GLN A 249 4.64 2.97 -14.02
N ALA A 250 5.36 4.02 -14.42
CA ALA A 250 4.97 4.87 -15.55
C ALA A 250 5.59 4.37 -16.86
N ALA A 251 4.82 4.42 -17.94
CA ALA A 251 5.26 4.13 -19.30
C ALA A 251 4.89 5.27 -20.26
N ARG A 252 5.73 5.48 -21.26
CA ARG A 252 5.52 6.46 -22.34
C ARG A 252 5.31 5.77 -23.68
N VAL A 253 4.53 6.36 -24.56
CA VAL A 253 4.38 5.88 -25.93
C VAL A 253 5.70 6.04 -26.70
N LYS A 254 6.11 5.01 -27.45
CA LYS A 254 7.27 5.06 -28.35
C LYS A 254 6.85 4.92 -29.81
N GLY A 255 5.81 4.15 -30.07
CA GLY A 255 5.27 3.89 -31.40
C GLY A 255 3.84 3.35 -31.33
N ILE A 256 3.31 2.92 -32.47
CA ILE A 256 1.95 2.37 -32.55
C ILE A 256 1.89 1.05 -31.77
N GLY A 257 1.07 1.02 -30.72
CA GLY A 257 0.89 -0.16 -29.87
C GLY A 257 2.05 -0.46 -28.90
N GLU A 258 3.13 0.33 -28.93
CA GLU A 258 4.34 0.08 -28.14
C GLU A 258 4.61 1.21 -27.14
N TYR A 259 4.73 0.82 -25.87
CA TYR A 259 5.12 1.66 -24.77
C TYR A 259 6.52 1.30 -24.29
N MET A 260 7.13 2.23 -23.58
CA MET A 260 8.42 2.05 -22.92
C MET A 260 8.30 2.55 -21.50
N ASN A 261 8.67 1.71 -20.53
CA ASN A 261 8.73 2.13 -19.13
C ASN A 261 9.72 3.31 -18.99
N VAL A 262 9.29 4.38 -18.32
CA VAL A 262 10.05 5.64 -18.23
C VAL A 262 11.30 5.47 -17.36
N ARG A 263 11.27 4.56 -16.37
CA ARG A 263 12.37 4.30 -15.44
C ARG A 263 13.33 3.24 -15.98
N THR A 264 12.80 2.10 -16.40
CA THR A 264 13.63 0.94 -16.77
C THR A 264 13.98 0.91 -18.26
N GLY A 265 13.29 1.67 -19.10
CA GLY A 265 13.46 1.63 -20.55
C GLY A 265 12.96 0.34 -21.20
N LEU A 266 12.29 -0.53 -20.45
CA LEU A 266 11.78 -1.81 -20.95
C LEU A 266 10.61 -1.58 -21.93
N PRO A 267 10.57 -2.29 -23.07
CA PRO A 267 9.45 -2.22 -23.99
C PRO A 267 8.26 -3.01 -23.43
N CYS A 268 7.12 -2.34 -23.32
CA CYS A 268 5.87 -2.89 -22.80
C CYS A 268 4.73 -2.67 -23.81
N VAL A 269 3.74 -3.56 -23.80
CA VAL A 269 2.56 -3.49 -24.65
C VAL A 269 1.32 -3.42 -23.76
N LEU A 270 0.28 -2.71 -24.21
CA LEU A 270 -1.01 -2.73 -23.51
C LEU A 270 -1.62 -4.13 -23.61
N HIS A 271 -2.12 -4.66 -22.49
CA HIS A 271 -2.84 -5.92 -22.55
C HIS A 271 -4.13 -5.74 -23.37
N PRO A 272 -4.53 -6.71 -24.23
CA PRO A 272 -5.73 -6.61 -25.06
C PRO A 272 -7.03 -6.45 -24.26
N THR A 273 -7.00 -6.77 -22.97
CA THR A 273 -8.15 -6.54 -22.10
C THR A 273 -8.27 -5.08 -21.67
N SER A 274 -7.23 -4.24 -21.76
CA SER A 274 -7.34 -2.84 -21.33
C SER A 274 -8.38 -2.10 -22.19
N ALA A 275 -9.18 -1.25 -21.56
CA ALA A 275 -10.10 -0.34 -22.26
C ALA A 275 -9.34 0.57 -23.23
N LEU A 276 -8.08 0.89 -22.92
CA LEU A 276 -7.21 1.74 -23.73
C LEU A 276 -6.72 1.08 -25.02
N TYR A 277 -6.85 -0.25 -25.16
CA TYR A 277 -6.38 -0.96 -26.35
C TYR A 277 -7.26 -0.69 -27.59
N GLY A 278 -8.56 -0.44 -27.41
CA GLY A 278 -9.55 -0.38 -28.50
C GLY A 278 -9.92 1.02 -29.01
N LEU A 279 -9.40 2.09 -28.43
CA LEU A 279 -9.95 3.45 -28.62
C LEU A 279 -9.38 4.24 -29.80
N GLY A 280 -8.40 3.71 -30.54
CA GLY A 280 -7.77 4.40 -31.68
C GLY A 280 -6.92 5.63 -31.32
N TYR A 281 -7.02 6.13 -30.08
CA TYR A 281 -6.15 7.14 -29.48
C TYR A 281 -5.26 6.48 -28.41
N MET A 282 -3.96 6.73 -28.49
CA MET A 282 -2.98 6.24 -27.51
C MET A 282 -2.49 7.43 -26.68
N PRO A 283 -2.74 7.47 -25.36
CA PRO A 283 -2.21 8.53 -24.52
C PRO A 283 -0.68 8.50 -24.45
N ASP A 284 -0.07 9.68 -24.39
CA ASP A 284 1.39 9.82 -24.38
C ASP A 284 2.06 9.16 -23.17
N TYR A 285 1.42 9.28 -22.01
CA TYR A 285 1.87 8.73 -20.74
C TYR A 285 0.77 7.91 -20.08
N VAL A 286 1.18 6.78 -19.54
CA VAL A 286 0.30 5.86 -18.82
C VAL A 286 0.95 5.35 -17.57
N VAL A 287 0.11 4.99 -16.61
CA VAL A 287 0.51 4.29 -15.39
C VAL A 287 -0.24 2.97 -15.32
N TYR A 288 0.45 1.91 -14.92
CA TYR A 288 -0.09 0.56 -14.85
C TYR A 288 0.00 -0.01 -13.43
N HIS A 289 -0.84 -0.99 -13.13
CA HIS A 289 -0.90 -1.67 -11.82
C HIS A 289 0.03 -2.88 -11.75
N GLU A 290 0.03 -3.70 -12.81
CA GLU A 290 0.78 -4.95 -12.89
C GLU A 290 1.40 -5.11 -14.28
N LEU A 291 2.53 -5.81 -14.34
CA LEU A 291 3.17 -6.21 -15.59
C LEU A 291 3.27 -7.72 -15.65
N VAL A 292 2.67 -8.31 -16.67
CA VAL A 292 2.67 -9.77 -16.86
C VAL A 292 3.62 -10.11 -18.01
N LEU A 293 4.62 -10.94 -17.72
CA LEU A 293 5.54 -11.46 -18.72
C LEU A 293 4.98 -12.77 -19.30
N THR A 294 4.59 -12.74 -20.58
CA THR A 294 4.28 -13.95 -21.36
C THR A 294 5.22 -14.02 -22.57
N SER A 295 4.73 -13.93 -23.80
CA SER A 295 5.55 -13.76 -25.01
C SER A 295 6.06 -12.32 -25.15
N LYS A 296 5.26 -11.35 -24.69
CA LYS A 296 5.61 -9.93 -24.56
C LYS A 296 5.29 -9.48 -23.13
N GLN A 297 5.85 -8.34 -22.73
CA GLN A 297 5.53 -7.71 -21.46
C GLN A 297 4.21 -6.94 -21.61
N TYR A 298 3.17 -7.40 -20.94
CA TYR A 298 1.84 -6.79 -21.00
C TYR A 298 1.56 -5.98 -19.74
N MET A 299 1.16 -4.73 -19.93
CA MET A 299 0.68 -3.86 -18.85
C MET A 299 -0.80 -4.14 -18.59
N MET A 300 -1.13 -4.41 -17.33
CA MET A 300 -2.47 -4.68 -16.85
C MET A 300 -3.00 -3.49 -16.05
N CYS A 301 -4.30 -3.22 -16.17
CA CYS A 301 -5.03 -2.12 -15.52
C CYS A 301 -4.30 -0.79 -15.68
N VAL A 302 -4.53 -0.12 -16.82
CA VAL A 302 -3.80 1.07 -17.23
C VAL A 302 -4.65 2.33 -17.09
N THR A 303 -4.03 3.44 -16.71
CA THR A 303 -4.66 4.77 -16.65
C THR A 303 -3.84 5.76 -17.45
N SER A 304 -4.52 6.58 -18.26
CA SER A 304 -3.91 7.74 -18.92
C SER A 304 -3.60 8.84 -17.91
N VAL A 305 -2.41 9.43 -18.01
CA VAL A 305 -1.92 10.40 -17.01
C VAL A 305 -1.23 11.58 -17.69
N ASP A 306 -1.33 12.75 -17.06
CA ASP A 306 -0.63 13.94 -17.50
C ASP A 306 0.86 13.88 -17.08
N PRO A 307 1.83 14.19 -17.97
CA PRO A 307 3.24 14.33 -17.60
C PRO A 307 3.50 15.34 -16.46
N TYR A 308 2.69 16.39 -16.31
CA TYR A 308 2.87 17.35 -15.20
C TYR A 308 2.64 16.69 -13.84
N TRP A 309 1.67 15.76 -13.73
CA TRP A 309 1.39 15.05 -12.48
C TRP A 309 2.53 14.10 -12.11
N LEU A 310 3.13 13.43 -13.11
CA LEU A 310 4.30 12.58 -12.90
C LEU A 310 5.50 13.39 -12.37
N ALA A 311 5.73 14.59 -12.92
CA ALA A 311 6.82 15.45 -12.47
C ALA A 311 6.57 16.07 -11.09
N GLU A 312 5.33 16.43 -10.77
CA GLU A 312 4.96 16.99 -9.46
C GLU A 312 5.10 15.93 -8.35
N LEU A 313 4.54 14.74 -8.56
CA LEU A 313 4.49 13.68 -7.55
C LEU A 313 5.80 12.89 -7.47
N GLY A 314 6.52 12.81 -8.58
CA GLY A 314 7.78 12.08 -8.69
C GLY A 314 8.96 13.00 -8.99
N GLY A 315 9.01 14.22 -8.45
CA GLY A 315 10.06 15.21 -8.76
C GLY A 315 11.51 14.75 -8.51
N VAL A 316 11.70 13.71 -7.69
CA VAL A 316 13.00 13.05 -7.49
C VAL A 316 13.43 12.23 -8.72
N PHE A 317 12.47 11.68 -9.47
CA PHE A 317 12.69 10.77 -10.60
C PHE A 317 12.41 11.40 -11.96
N PHE A 318 11.48 12.33 -12.03
CA PHE A 318 10.99 12.89 -13.28
C PHE A 318 11.27 14.38 -13.34
N SER A 319 11.86 14.81 -14.46
CA SER A 319 11.98 16.22 -14.82
C SER A 319 11.31 16.42 -16.18
N ILE A 320 10.50 17.48 -16.29
CA ILE A 320 9.84 17.80 -17.55
C ILE A 320 10.90 18.38 -18.48
N ARG A 321 11.08 17.73 -19.63
CA ARG A 321 11.90 18.26 -20.72
C ARG A 321 10.97 18.74 -21.82
N GLU A 322 10.55 19.99 -21.73
CA GLU A 322 9.85 20.65 -22.82
C GLU A 322 10.81 20.83 -24.00
N ARG A 323 10.37 20.47 -25.22
CA ARG A 323 11.22 20.52 -26.42
C ARG A 323 11.57 21.96 -26.86
N ASN A 324 10.86 22.97 -26.36
CA ASN A 324 10.97 24.38 -26.77
C ASN A 324 11.01 25.37 -25.58
N PHE A 325 11.86 25.16 -24.57
CA PHE A 325 12.08 26.20 -23.53
C PHE A 325 13.57 26.45 -23.26
N ASP A 326 13.93 27.73 -23.26
CA ASP A 326 15.29 28.29 -23.20
C ASP A 326 16.13 27.70 -22.05
N ALA A 327 17.40 27.38 -22.32
CA ALA A 327 18.33 26.79 -21.34
C ALA A 327 18.48 27.63 -20.05
N LEU A 328 18.20 28.94 -20.12
CA LEU A 328 18.23 29.88 -19.00
C LEU A 328 17.06 29.66 -18.01
N ALA A 329 15.87 29.31 -18.50
CA ALA A 329 14.69 29.05 -17.67
C ALA A 329 14.85 27.75 -16.86
N ARG A 330 15.55 26.75 -17.43
CA ARG A 330 15.90 25.49 -16.75
C ARG A 330 16.86 25.70 -15.59
N ALA A 331 17.87 26.55 -15.77
CA ALA A 331 18.78 26.93 -14.69
C ALA A 331 18.04 27.67 -13.56
N LYS A 332 17.03 28.48 -13.91
CA LYS A 332 16.20 29.21 -12.95
C LYS A 332 15.24 28.28 -12.19
N ALA A 333 14.53 27.38 -12.88
CA ALA A 333 13.61 26.42 -12.27
C ALA A 333 14.33 25.40 -11.37
N ASN A 334 15.48 24.86 -11.79
CA ASN A 334 16.29 23.98 -10.94
C ASN A 334 16.81 24.72 -9.71
N ARG A 335 17.23 25.98 -9.87
CA ARG A 335 17.70 26.81 -8.75
C ARG A 335 16.57 27.20 -7.80
N ASP A 336 15.37 27.44 -8.31
CA ASP A 336 14.18 27.75 -7.51
C ASP A 336 13.67 26.50 -6.78
N PHE A 337 13.77 25.31 -7.41
CA PHE A 337 13.48 24.02 -6.77
C PHE A 337 14.48 23.76 -5.64
N SER A 338 15.80 23.79 -5.91
CA SER A 338 16.83 23.61 -4.88
C SER A 338 16.68 24.62 -3.73
N LYS A 339 16.39 25.89 -4.02
CA LYS A 339 16.11 26.89 -2.99
C LYS A 339 14.86 26.59 -2.18
N ARG A 340 13.79 26.11 -2.81
CA ARG A 340 12.57 25.70 -2.08
C ARG A 340 12.85 24.50 -1.18
N THR A 341 13.57 23.49 -1.66
CA THR A 341 13.94 22.32 -0.86
C THR A 341 14.86 22.70 0.30
N GLU A 342 15.82 23.61 0.08
CA GLU A 342 16.69 24.16 1.13
C GLU A 342 15.89 24.97 2.16
N LEU A 343 14.99 25.86 1.72
CA LEU A 343 14.12 26.63 2.61
C LEU A 343 13.18 25.73 3.42
N GLU A 344 12.64 24.69 2.82
CA GLU A 344 11.75 23.74 3.48
C GLU A 344 12.50 22.88 4.50
N ALA A 345 13.74 22.48 4.19
CA ALA A 345 14.63 21.80 5.12
C ALA A 345 15.07 22.71 6.28
N ASP A 346 15.36 23.99 6.02
CA ASP A 346 15.73 24.96 7.06
C ASP A 346 14.52 25.31 7.95
N MET A 347 13.33 25.45 7.36
CA MET A 347 12.09 25.63 8.14
C MET A 347 11.75 24.40 8.98
N ALA A 348 12.03 23.18 8.48
CA ALA A 348 11.88 21.95 9.26
C ALA A 348 12.87 21.91 10.44
N LYS A 349 14.15 22.25 10.22
CA LYS A 349 15.16 22.35 11.30
C LYS A 349 14.79 23.40 12.34
N GLN A 350 14.33 24.58 11.92
CA GLN A 350 13.87 25.63 12.84
C GLN A 350 12.64 25.18 13.64
N ARG A 351 11.71 24.45 13.03
CA ARG A 351 10.57 23.87 13.76
C ARG A 351 11.03 22.87 14.81
N GLU A 352 11.98 21.99 14.49
CA GLU A 352 12.56 21.05 15.45
C GLU A 352 13.32 21.75 16.59
N GLU A 353 14.08 22.82 16.31
CA GLU A 353 14.76 23.62 17.35
C GLU A 353 13.77 24.37 18.24
N ILE A 354 12.69 24.90 17.67
CA ILE A 354 11.61 25.53 18.43
C ILE A 354 10.90 24.50 19.31
N GLU A 355 10.66 23.28 18.82
CA GLU A 355 10.08 22.21 19.64
C GLU A 355 11.02 21.74 20.75
N ARG A 356 12.32 21.55 20.46
CA ARG A 356 13.32 21.21 21.49
C ARG A 356 13.44 22.29 22.56
N SER A 357 13.52 23.56 22.16
CA SER A 357 13.62 24.67 23.12
C SER A 357 12.34 24.86 23.93
N LYS A 358 11.16 24.58 23.37
CA LYS A 358 9.89 24.52 24.12
C LYS A 358 9.88 23.35 25.11
N ALA A 359 10.33 22.17 24.69
CA ALA A 359 10.42 21.00 25.56
C ALA A 359 11.42 21.22 26.72
N GLU A 360 12.55 21.87 26.47
CA GLU A 360 13.53 22.26 27.49
C GLU A 360 12.99 23.32 28.45
N LYS A 361 12.24 24.31 27.96
CA LYS A 361 11.57 25.30 28.81
C LYS A 361 10.54 24.63 29.72
N ILE A 362 9.69 23.76 29.19
CA ILE A 362 8.71 22.99 29.97
C ILE A 362 9.42 22.11 31.02
N ARG A 363 10.54 21.48 30.65
CA ARG A 363 11.37 20.67 31.57
C ARG A 363 12.00 21.52 32.67
N SER A 364 12.50 22.72 32.34
CA SER A 364 13.07 23.65 33.31
C SER A 364 12.03 24.20 34.28
N GLU A 365 10.83 24.52 33.79
CA GLU A 365 9.71 25.00 34.61
C GLU A 365 9.22 23.91 35.58
N ALA A 366 9.24 22.65 35.16
CA ALA A 366 8.93 21.50 36.02
C ALA A 366 9.97 21.31 37.15
N ILE A 367 11.25 21.60 36.91
CA ILE A 367 12.32 21.51 37.91
C ILE A 367 12.22 22.65 38.94
N THR A 368 11.81 23.86 38.54
CA THR A 368 11.59 24.98 39.47
C THR A 368 10.37 24.82 40.39
N ARG A 369 9.45 23.88 40.10
CA ARG A 369 8.20 23.67 40.85
C ARG A 369 8.29 22.61 41.96
N THR A 370 9.46 22.07 42.27
CA THR A 370 9.64 21.25 43.48
C THR A 370 9.84 22.14 44.73
N PRO A 371 8.94 22.12 45.73
CA PRO A 371 9.10 22.95 46.92
C PRO A 371 10.26 22.45 47.79
N ARG A 372 11.15 23.37 48.20
CA ARG A 372 12.21 23.12 49.20
C ARG A 372 11.55 22.90 50.57
N ILE A 373 11.79 21.73 51.16
CA ILE A 373 11.40 21.41 52.54
C ILE A 373 12.31 22.22 53.49
N GLY A 374 11.74 23.24 54.12
CA GLY A 374 12.37 24.02 55.19
C GLY A 374 12.22 23.31 56.53
N GLY A 375 13.32 23.25 57.29
CA GLY A 375 13.46 22.56 58.56
C GLY A 375 12.60 23.09 59.71
N VAL A 376 12.40 22.19 60.67
CA VAL A 376 11.55 22.27 61.87
C VAL A 376 12.06 23.31 62.88
N GLY A 377 11.15 24.11 63.45
CA GLY A 377 11.44 24.91 64.64
C GLY A 377 10.21 25.58 65.27
N GLY A 378 9.86 25.14 66.49
CA GLY A 378 9.22 25.96 67.53
C GLY A 378 7.72 26.24 67.42
N GLY A 379 6.93 25.62 68.31
CA GLY A 379 5.47 25.72 68.31
C GLY A 379 4.88 27.00 68.90
N THR A 380 3.55 27.10 68.80
CA THR A 380 2.65 27.65 69.82
C THR A 380 1.20 27.37 69.41
N THR A 381 0.44 26.88 70.37
CA THR A 381 -0.97 26.50 70.32
C THR A 381 -1.90 27.70 70.20
N ALA A 382 -3.00 27.58 69.45
CA ALA A 382 -4.20 28.39 69.66
C ALA A 382 -5.47 27.57 69.38
N MET A 383 -6.36 27.55 70.39
CA MET A 383 -7.58 26.75 70.50
C MET A 383 -8.69 27.20 69.54
N THR A 384 -9.43 26.23 68.99
CA THR A 384 -10.75 26.41 68.36
C THR A 384 -11.88 26.38 69.40
N PRO A 385 -12.88 27.28 69.34
CA PRO A 385 -14.08 27.17 70.17
C PRO A 385 -15.16 26.28 69.51
N ARG A 386 -15.72 25.35 70.30
CA ARG A 386 -16.92 24.55 69.99
C ARG A 386 -18.19 25.35 70.27
N ARG A 387 -19.23 25.22 69.43
CA ARG A 387 -20.53 24.63 69.87
C ARG A 387 -21.57 24.42 68.74
N ALA A 388 -22.17 23.22 68.80
CA ALA A 388 -23.57 22.78 68.56
C ALA A 388 -24.30 23.19 67.26
N GLY A 389 -25.02 22.29 66.54
CA GLY A 389 -25.30 20.88 66.75
C GLY A 389 -26.42 20.35 65.82
N ILE A 390 -26.69 19.05 65.98
CA ILE A 390 -27.94 18.30 65.77
C ILE A 390 -28.31 17.82 64.34
N GLY A 391 -28.51 16.49 64.24
CA GLY A 391 -29.27 15.78 63.19
C GLY A 391 -28.51 14.57 62.59
N ALA A 392 -28.35 13.44 63.29
CA ALA A 392 -29.27 12.29 63.39
C ALA A 392 -29.24 11.31 62.19
N GLY A 393 -28.92 10.03 62.48
CA GLY A 393 -29.03 8.85 61.59
C GLY A 393 -27.72 8.06 61.44
N VAL A 394 -27.31 7.14 62.34
CA VAL A 394 -27.73 5.72 62.44
C VAL A 394 -27.49 5.01 61.08
N ARG A 395 -26.61 4.00 60.88
CA ARG A 395 -26.15 2.88 61.70
C ARG A 395 -25.03 2.11 60.95
N SER A 396 -24.16 1.43 61.71
CA SER A 396 -23.53 0.10 61.48
C SER A 396 -22.86 -0.21 60.11
N SER A 397 -21.70 -0.86 60.00
CA SER A 397 -21.11 -1.93 60.80
C SER A 397 -19.65 -2.17 60.35
N ALA A 398 -18.85 -2.68 61.29
CA ALA A 398 -17.57 -3.36 61.13
C ALA A 398 -17.53 -4.30 59.90
N THR A 399 -16.38 -4.68 59.31
CA THR A 399 -15.23 -5.41 59.90
C THR A 399 -14.11 -5.53 58.81
N PRO A 400 -12.96 -6.24 58.99
CA PRO A 400 -11.66 -5.60 59.15
C PRO A 400 -10.61 -5.93 58.07
N ARG A 401 -9.49 -5.19 58.14
CA ARG A 401 -8.18 -5.47 57.53
C ARG A 401 -7.77 -6.95 57.64
N ARG A 402 -7.28 -7.51 56.54
CA ARG A 402 -6.41 -8.68 56.54
C ARG A 402 -4.99 -8.29 56.12
N ARG A 403 -4.07 -8.68 57.00
CA ARG A 403 -2.60 -8.61 56.95
C ARG A 403 -2.06 -9.71 56.04
N GLY A 404 -0.90 -9.46 55.45
CA GLY A 404 0.00 -10.47 54.88
C GLY A 404 0.82 -9.83 53.77
N GLY A 405 2.14 -9.87 53.75
CA GLY A 405 3.14 -10.56 54.55
C GLY A 405 4.39 -10.57 53.67
N GLY A 406 5.50 -10.07 54.18
CA GLY A 406 6.81 -10.32 53.57
C GLY A 406 7.24 -11.74 53.88
N ILE A 407 7.79 -12.45 52.90
CA ILE A 407 9.22 -12.54 52.57
C ILE A 407 9.30 -12.78 51.07
#